data_AF-A0A935EMX8-F1
#
_entry.id   AF-A0A935EMX8-F1
#
_cell.length_a   1.000
_cell.length_b   1.000
_cell.length_c   1.000
_cell.angle_alpha   90.00
_cell.angle_beta   90.00
_cell.angle_gamma   90.00
#
_symmetry.space_group_name_H-M   'P 1'
#
loop_
_entity.id
_entity.type
_entity.pdbx_description
1 polymer ?
#
loop_
_entity_poly.entity_id
_entity_poly.type
_entity_poly.pdbx_seq_one_letter_code
_entity_poly.pdbx_strand_id
1 'polypeptide(L)'
;MATRRDDGLEIPKHEIDAFLRSGEHDLAFRVWPGNDFLARAQSGNAVLRRALVSTVRERTQHATLPEALTNMDTVAFTRVKVTPMVRGLFPATEQERVLDTLARSVVFMTPVTIDGVLEQTPWLRTAWNLANLYLADFDAELLADDAPYLAGLSEGTTCYLSAGYFDQSGCFDDFLVHEAAHIFHNCKRVTIGLPETRRKEWLLEIDYGKRETFAYACEAYSRIRELSDSSKGLLRLLAEHEQGPMPPDERVNVDEYMDILREAVTARNGWKRILQRCSPPWLVQTPNQSYEASLTFEVVPFGTIVQSSQVVFADCS
;
A
#
# COMPACT_ATOMS: atom_id res chain seq x y z
N MET A 1 15.01 57.88 9.85
CA MET A 1 13.96 57.06 9.23
C MET A 1 14.63 55.85 8.61
N ALA A 2 14.74 54.76 9.36
CA ALA A 2 15.33 53.52 8.88
C ALA A 2 14.20 52.66 8.30
N THR A 3 14.32 52.31 7.03
CA THR A 3 13.48 51.35 6.32
C THR A 3 13.60 50.00 7.00
N ARG A 4 12.53 49.61 7.70
CA ARG A 4 12.34 48.25 8.21
C ARG A 4 12.16 47.35 7.00
N ARG A 5 13.15 46.48 6.73
CA ARG A 5 13.03 45.48 5.68
C ARG A 5 11.89 44.53 6.01
N ASP A 6 11.09 44.25 4.99
CA ASP A 6 9.93 43.36 5.00
C ASP A 6 10.39 41.90 4.81
N ASP A 7 11.35 41.46 5.63
CA ASP A 7 12.02 40.15 5.49
C ASP A 7 11.13 38.96 5.93
N GLY A 8 9.90 39.24 6.39
CA GLY A 8 8.98 38.23 6.93
C GLY A 8 7.99 37.61 5.93
N LEU A 9 7.80 38.23 4.76
CA LEU A 9 6.86 37.77 3.73
C LEU A 9 7.53 36.94 2.60
N GLU A 10 8.86 37.04 2.42
CA GLU A 10 9.59 36.28 1.39
C GLU A 10 9.82 34.81 1.79
N ILE A 11 10.01 34.52 3.08
CA ILE A 11 10.32 33.17 3.58
C ILE A 11 9.14 32.20 3.35
N PRO A 12 7.87 32.55 3.64
CA PRO A 12 6.74 31.65 3.37
C PRO A 12 6.57 31.29 1.89
N LYS A 13 6.90 32.21 0.97
CA LYS A 13 6.80 31.95 -0.47
C LYS A 13 7.88 30.97 -0.93
N HIS A 14 9.12 31.15 -0.47
CA HIS A 14 10.20 30.22 -0.78
C HIS A 14 9.88 28.78 -0.33
N GLU A 15 9.33 28.61 0.87
CA GLU A 15 8.93 27.28 1.38
C GLU A 15 7.79 26.66 0.56
N ILE A 16 6.82 27.47 0.11
CA ILE A 16 5.76 27.00 -0.80
C ILE A 16 6.38 26.51 -2.11
N ASP A 17 7.25 27.31 -2.74
CA ASP A 17 7.87 26.96 -4.02
C ASP A 17 8.79 25.73 -3.90
N ALA A 18 9.48 25.57 -2.77
CA ALA A 18 10.28 24.40 -2.47
C ALA A 18 9.40 23.14 -2.31
N PHE A 19 8.32 23.24 -1.54
CA PHE A 19 7.36 22.15 -1.36
C PHE A 19 6.69 21.74 -2.67
N LEU A 20 6.22 22.69 -3.48
CA LEU A 20 5.60 22.36 -4.77
C LEU A 20 6.57 21.65 -5.70
N ARG A 21 7.87 22.03 -5.72
CA ARG A 21 8.86 21.40 -6.61
C ARG A 21 9.45 20.07 -6.12
N SER A 22 9.19 19.64 -4.90
CA SER A 22 9.88 18.46 -4.34
C SER A 22 9.00 17.57 -3.45
N GLY A 23 7.85 18.08 -2.99
CA GLY A 23 7.05 17.45 -1.93
C GLY A 23 7.67 17.53 -0.54
N GLU A 24 8.88 18.07 -0.40
CA GLU A 24 9.59 18.20 0.86
C GLU A 24 9.23 19.49 1.61
N HIS A 25 9.28 19.42 2.94
CA HIS A 25 9.01 20.57 3.81
C HIS A 25 9.78 20.44 5.14
N ASP A 26 10.00 21.56 5.83
CA ASP A 26 10.56 21.54 7.18
C ASP A 26 9.60 20.85 8.17
N LEU A 27 9.99 19.66 8.64
CA LEU A 27 9.26 18.87 9.63
C LEU A 27 9.05 19.62 10.96
N ALA A 28 9.92 20.56 11.30
CA ALA A 28 9.82 21.37 12.51
C ALA A 28 8.97 22.64 12.32
N PHE A 29 8.56 22.94 11.08
CA PHE A 29 7.79 24.12 10.69
C PHE A 29 8.33 25.43 11.30
N ARG A 30 9.65 25.60 11.43
CA ARG A 30 10.28 26.66 12.24
C ARG A 30 10.00 28.06 11.74
N VAL A 31 9.87 28.20 10.42
CA VAL A 31 9.69 29.48 9.73
C VAL A 31 8.22 29.93 9.67
N TRP A 32 7.29 29.06 10.07
CA TRP A 32 5.85 29.36 10.04
C TRP A 32 5.42 30.12 11.30
N PRO A 33 4.37 30.97 11.22
CA PRO A 33 3.91 31.72 12.37
C PRO A 33 3.24 30.80 13.40
N GLY A 34 3.54 31.01 14.68
CA GLY A 34 2.97 30.26 15.79
C GLY A 34 3.83 30.29 17.05
N ASN A 35 3.18 30.39 18.21
CA ASN A 35 3.86 30.53 19.50
C ASN A 35 4.51 29.22 19.99
N ASP A 36 4.05 28.08 19.47
CA ASP A 36 4.57 26.75 19.76
C ASP A 36 4.64 25.90 18.49
N PHE A 37 5.18 24.69 18.62
CA PHE A 37 5.34 23.77 17.49
C PHE A 37 3.99 23.41 16.83
N LEU A 38 2.95 23.15 17.62
CA LEU A 38 1.66 22.72 17.09
C LEU A 38 1.01 23.84 16.25
N ALA A 39 1.02 25.07 16.77
CA ALA A 39 0.51 26.24 16.07
C ALA A 39 1.25 26.49 14.74
N ARG A 40 2.59 26.37 14.76
CA ARG A 40 3.40 26.50 13.54
C ARG A 40 3.11 25.39 12.53
N ALA A 41 3.04 24.14 12.98
CA ALA A 41 2.74 23.01 12.13
C ALA A 41 1.35 23.13 11.49
N GLN A 42 0.33 23.53 12.25
CA GLN A 42 -1.01 23.80 11.74
C GLN A 42 -1.01 24.92 10.69
N SER A 43 -0.33 26.03 10.98
CA SER A 43 -0.23 27.16 10.06
C SER A 43 0.46 26.78 8.74
N GLY A 44 1.64 26.16 8.83
CA GLY A 44 2.40 25.75 7.65
C GLY A 44 1.69 24.68 6.84
N ASN A 45 1.14 23.64 7.48
CA ASN A 45 0.32 22.64 6.78
C ASN A 45 -0.83 23.28 6.01
N ALA A 46 -1.57 24.20 6.65
CA ALA A 46 -2.70 24.85 6.01
C ALA A 46 -2.29 25.72 4.81
N VAL A 47 -1.15 26.42 4.90
CA VAL A 47 -0.64 27.23 3.78
C VAL A 47 -0.17 26.35 2.63
N LEU A 48 0.64 25.32 2.92
CA LEU A 48 1.18 24.41 1.91
C LEU A 48 0.06 23.64 1.18
N ARG A 49 -0.97 23.18 1.90
CA ARG A 49 -2.14 22.52 1.29
C ARG A 49 -2.93 23.46 0.38
N ARG A 50 -3.19 24.70 0.83
CA ARG A 50 -3.88 25.68 -0.02
C ARG A 50 -3.10 25.98 -1.30
N ALA A 51 -1.77 26.10 -1.20
CA ALA A 51 -0.92 26.29 -2.37
C ALA A 51 -0.99 25.08 -3.33
N LEU A 52 -0.93 23.86 -2.81
CA LEU A 52 -1.06 22.62 -3.58
C LEU A 52 -2.41 22.55 -4.31
N VAL A 53 -3.51 22.72 -3.57
CA VAL A 53 -4.88 22.71 -4.13
C VAL A 53 -5.04 23.80 -5.20
N SER A 54 -4.57 25.02 -4.93
CA SER A 54 -4.66 26.11 -5.90
C SER A 54 -3.89 25.80 -7.18
N THR A 55 -2.68 25.24 -7.06
CA THR A 55 -1.83 24.88 -8.21
C THR A 55 -2.48 23.78 -9.04
N VAL A 56 -3.00 22.73 -8.39
CA VAL A 56 -3.70 21.63 -9.07
C VAL A 56 -4.91 22.17 -9.82
N ARG A 57 -5.79 22.94 -9.14
CA ARG A 57 -6.97 23.54 -9.77
C ARG A 57 -6.63 24.43 -10.96
N GLU A 58 -5.56 25.21 -10.87
CA GLU A 58 -5.10 26.06 -11.98
C GLU A 58 -4.70 25.24 -13.20
N ARG A 59 -4.01 24.12 -12.99
CA ARG A 59 -3.54 23.24 -14.07
C ARG A 59 -4.64 22.35 -14.64
N THR A 60 -5.69 22.08 -13.87
CA THR A 60 -6.79 21.19 -14.27
C THR A 60 -8.13 21.90 -14.45
N GLN A 61 -8.14 23.19 -14.80
CA GLN A 61 -9.38 23.96 -15.01
C GLN A 61 -10.32 23.35 -16.05
N HIS A 62 -9.78 22.60 -17.01
CA HIS A 62 -10.53 21.96 -18.08
C HIS A 62 -10.84 20.48 -17.81
N ALA A 63 -10.43 19.94 -16.65
CA ALA A 63 -10.65 18.55 -16.31
C ALA A 63 -12.14 18.25 -16.13
N THR A 64 -12.61 17.22 -16.83
CA THR A 64 -13.99 16.71 -16.72
C THR A 64 -14.00 15.37 -16.02
N LEU A 65 -15.07 15.07 -15.30
CA LEU A 65 -15.26 13.74 -14.71
C LEU A 65 -15.34 12.69 -15.84
N PRO A 66 -14.53 11.61 -15.79
CA PRO A 66 -14.63 10.54 -16.78
C PRO A 66 -16.01 9.87 -16.79
N GLU A 67 -16.53 9.56 -17.98
CA GLU A 67 -17.88 9.00 -18.15
C GLU A 67 -18.05 7.68 -17.39
N ALA A 68 -17.03 6.83 -17.42
CA ALA A 68 -16.99 5.55 -16.70
C ALA A 68 -17.27 5.69 -15.20
N LEU A 69 -16.89 6.82 -14.60
CA LEU A 69 -17.06 7.10 -13.17
C LEU A 69 -18.37 7.81 -12.82
N THR A 70 -19.09 8.36 -13.79
CA THR A 70 -20.24 9.24 -13.52
C THR A 70 -21.41 8.52 -12.84
N ASN A 71 -21.64 7.24 -13.16
CA ASN A 71 -22.75 6.44 -12.60
C ASN A 71 -22.27 5.16 -11.91
N MET A 72 -20.99 5.11 -11.58
CA MET A 72 -20.36 3.91 -11.04
C MET A 72 -20.65 3.76 -9.55
N ASP A 73 -21.16 2.60 -9.16
CA ASP A 73 -21.11 2.18 -7.76
C ASP A 73 -19.71 1.63 -7.47
N THR A 74 -18.80 2.53 -7.06
CA THR A 74 -17.41 2.20 -6.72
C THR A 74 -17.33 1.11 -5.66
N VAL A 75 -18.27 1.09 -4.70
CA VAL A 75 -18.27 0.11 -3.61
C VAL A 75 -18.61 -1.28 -4.15
N ALA A 76 -19.69 -1.40 -4.92
CA ALA A 76 -20.08 -2.67 -5.53
C ALA A 76 -18.99 -3.18 -6.50
N PHE A 77 -18.43 -2.30 -7.32
CA PHE A 77 -17.37 -2.64 -8.26
C PHE A 77 -16.12 -3.16 -7.54
N THR A 78 -15.61 -2.39 -6.57
CA THR A 78 -14.42 -2.79 -5.79
C THR A 78 -14.66 -4.12 -5.10
N ARG A 79 -15.85 -4.29 -4.52
CA ARG A 79 -16.22 -5.54 -3.86
C ARG A 79 -16.14 -6.74 -4.81
N VAL A 80 -16.64 -6.62 -6.03
CA VAL A 80 -16.56 -7.69 -7.04
C VAL A 80 -15.10 -7.99 -7.36
N LYS A 81 -14.30 -6.96 -7.65
CA LYS A 81 -12.88 -7.10 -8.02
C LYS A 81 -12.04 -7.81 -6.97
N VAL A 82 -12.16 -7.44 -5.70
CA VAL A 82 -11.31 -8.01 -4.62
C VAL A 82 -11.81 -9.33 -4.07
N THR A 83 -13.04 -9.75 -4.40
CA THR A 83 -13.67 -10.96 -3.83
C THR A 83 -12.86 -12.24 -4.05
N PRO A 84 -12.38 -12.56 -5.26
CA PRO A 84 -11.59 -13.76 -5.48
C PRO A 84 -10.33 -13.82 -4.60
N MET A 85 -9.62 -12.69 -4.50
CA MET A 85 -8.42 -12.55 -3.68
C MET A 85 -8.72 -12.77 -2.20
N VAL A 86 -9.72 -12.09 -1.64
CA VAL A 86 -10.07 -12.22 -0.21
C VAL A 86 -10.53 -13.64 0.12
N ARG A 87 -11.36 -14.26 -0.74
CA ARG A 87 -11.81 -15.64 -0.54
C ARG A 87 -10.67 -16.65 -0.59
N GLY A 88 -9.62 -16.37 -1.36
CA GLY A 88 -8.43 -17.19 -1.44
C GLY A 88 -7.49 -17.07 -0.24
N LEU A 89 -7.40 -15.87 0.36
CA LEU A 89 -6.42 -15.54 1.39
C LEU A 89 -6.97 -15.69 2.82
N PHE A 90 -8.25 -15.39 3.05
CA PHE A 90 -8.82 -15.30 4.39
C PHE A 90 -9.76 -16.47 4.71
N PRO A 91 -9.84 -16.90 5.99
CA PRO A 91 -10.84 -17.87 6.43
C PRO A 91 -12.25 -17.28 6.30
N ALA A 92 -13.24 -18.14 6.04
CA ALA A 92 -14.64 -17.72 5.79
C ALA A 92 -15.21 -16.80 6.89
N THR A 93 -14.79 -16.99 8.14
CA THR A 93 -15.21 -16.18 9.29
C THR A 93 -14.69 -14.73 9.27
N GLU A 94 -13.65 -14.44 8.50
CA GLU A 94 -13.04 -13.10 8.38
C GLU A 94 -13.41 -12.41 7.06
N GLN A 95 -13.79 -13.17 6.03
CA GLN A 95 -13.95 -12.68 4.64
C GLN A 95 -14.90 -11.49 4.54
N GLU A 96 -16.10 -11.55 5.12
CA GLU A 96 -17.08 -10.46 4.99
C GLU A 96 -16.59 -9.15 5.61
N ARG A 97 -15.85 -9.22 6.73
CA ARG A 97 -15.30 -8.01 7.38
C ARG A 97 -14.22 -7.37 6.52
N VAL A 98 -13.33 -8.19 5.96
CA VAL A 98 -12.28 -7.72 5.06
C VAL A 98 -12.90 -7.14 3.77
N LEU A 99 -13.92 -7.81 3.22
CA LEU A 99 -14.61 -7.35 2.01
C LEU A 99 -15.35 -6.02 2.21
N ASP A 100 -16.09 -5.85 3.31
CA ASP A 100 -16.77 -4.58 3.60
C ASP A 100 -15.77 -3.43 3.79
N THR A 101 -14.60 -3.71 4.37
CA THR A 101 -13.52 -2.74 4.48
C THR A 101 -13.01 -2.36 3.09
N LEU A 102 -12.49 -3.33 2.31
CA LEU A 102 -11.87 -3.05 1.02
C LEU A 102 -12.85 -2.41 0.03
N ALA A 103 -14.12 -2.81 0.05
CA ALA A 103 -15.14 -2.22 -0.82
C ALA A 103 -15.29 -0.70 -0.61
N ARG A 104 -14.98 -0.19 0.59
CA ARG A 104 -15.05 1.24 0.93
C ARG A 104 -13.70 1.94 0.92
N SER A 105 -12.64 1.21 0.61
CA SER A 105 -11.27 1.70 0.65
C SER A 105 -10.85 2.46 -0.61
N VAL A 106 -11.55 2.30 -1.73
CA VAL A 106 -11.14 2.87 -3.02
C VAL A 106 -11.70 4.28 -3.21
N VAL A 107 -10.80 5.21 -3.55
CA VAL A 107 -11.12 6.58 -3.97
C VAL A 107 -10.48 6.84 -5.32
N PHE A 108 -11.30 7.03 -6.35
CA PHE A 108 -10.80 7.50 -7.64
C PHE A 108 -10.49 8.99 -7.57
N MET A 109 -9.35 9.39 -8.12
CA MET A 109 -8.89 10.77 -8.18
C MET A 109 -9.59 11.47 -9.34
N THR A 110 -10.52 12.37 -9.02
CA THR A 110 -11.39 13.05 -10.00
C THR A 110 -11.48 14.53 -9.65
N PRO A 111 -11.99 15.39 -10.57
CA PRO A 111 -12.26 16.79 -10.25
C PRO A 111 -13.18 16.98 -9.03
N VAL A 112 -14.01 15.98 -8.70
CA VAL A 112 -14.95 16.04 -7.56
C VAL A 112 -14.26 15.66 -6.24
N THR A 113 -13.27 14.78 -6.27
CA THR A 113 -12.64 14.21 -5.06
C THR A 113 -11.31 14.87 -4.70
N ILE A 114 -10.58 15.40 -5.69
CA ILE A 114 -9.18 15.83 -5.53
C ILE A 114 -8.98 16.83 -4.39
N ASP A 115 -9.77 17.90 -4.33
CA ASP A 115 -9.57 18.94 -3.31
C ASP A 115 -9.74 18.39 -1.89
N GLY A 116 -10.82 17.63 -1.67
CA GLY A 116 -11.10 17.03 -0.37
C GLY A 116 -10.03 16.01 0.03
N VAL A 117 -9.50 15.25 -0.92
CA VAL A 117 -8.38 14.33 -0.69
C VAL A 117 -7.13 15.09 -0.28
N LEU A 118 -6.70 16.10 -1.06
CA LEU A 118 -5.51 16.89 -0.77
C LEU A 118 -5.61 17.67 0.55
N GLU A 119 -6.81 18.03 0.99
CA GLU A 119 -7.04 18.67 2.29
C GLU A 119 -6.96 17.68 3.46
N GLN A 120 -7.48 16.46 3.29
CA GLN A 120 -7.68 15.50 4.38
C GLN A 120 -6.54 14.48 4.54
N THR A 121 -5.76 14.19 3.49
CA THR A 121 -4.63 13.25 3.55
C THR A 121 -3.66 13.64 4.65
N PRO A 122 -3.34 12.79 5.65
CA PRO A 122 -2.55 13.18 6.81
C PRO A 122 -1.16 13.75 6.50
N TRP A 123 -0.46 13.18 5.51
CA TRP A 123 0.92 13.53 5.21
C TRP A 123 1.03 14.42 3.97
N LEU A 124 1.78 15.52 4.08
CA LEU A 124 1.98 16.46 2.98
C LEU A 124 2.65 15.81 1.76
N ARG A 125 3.60 14.90 1.98
CA ARG A 125 4.26 14.17 0.89
C ARG A 125 3.28 13.26 0.15
N THR A 126 2.40 12.57 0.86
CA THR A 126 1.33 11.77 0.23
C THR A 126 0.39 12.67 -0.55
N ALA A 127 -0.05 13.81 0.00
CA ALA A 127 -0.88 14.76 -0.75
C ALA A 127 -0.17 15.25 -2.03
N TRP A 128 1.13 15.53 -1.96
CA TRP A 128 1.93 15.91 -3.14
C TRP A 128 2.00 14.79 -4.19
N ASN A 129 2.19 13.53 -3.78
CA ASN A 129 2.17 12.39 -4.70
C ASN A 129 0.78 12.22 -5.35
N LEU A 130 -0.31 12.37 -4.58
CA LEU A 130 -1.68 12.26 -5.07
C LEU A 130 -2.05 13.40 -6.04
N ALA A 131 -1.50 14.59 -5.83
CA ALA A 131 -1.64 15.71 -6.76
C ALA A 131 -1.00 15.37 -8.12
N ASN A 132 0.22 14.81 -8.13
CA ASN A 132 0.88 14.40 -9.37
C ASN A 132 0.18 13.23 -10.07
N LEU A 133 -0.32 12.24 -9.31
CA LEU A 133 -1.15 11.17 -9.86
C LEU A 133 -2.37 11.74 -10.59
N TYR A 134 -3.07 12.69 -9.97
CA TYR A 134 -4.23 13.34 -10.60
C TYR A 134 -3.84 14.23 -11.80
N LEU A 135 -2.74 14.98 -11.73
CA LEU A 135 -2.28 15.80 -12.85
C LEU A 135 -1.92 14.95 -14.08
N ALA A 136 -1.29 13.81 -13.87
CA ALA A 136 -0.94 12.86 -14.93
C ALA A 136 -2.19 12.38 -15.71
N ASP A 137 -3.31 12.13 -15.03
CA ASP A 137 -4.55 11.67 -15.66
C ASP A 137 -5.16 12.66 -16.65
N PHE A 138 -4.84 13.95 -16.52
CA PHE A 138 -5.37 15.02 -17.37
C PHE A 138 -4.31 15.58 -18.34
N ASP A 139 -3.21 14.86 -18.54
CA ASP A 139 -2.06 15.30 -19.34
C ASP A 139 -1.58 16.72 -18.95
N ALA A 140 -1.74 17.07 -17.67
CA ALA A 140 -1.33 18.36 -17.14
C ALA A 140 0.13 18.33 -16.71
N GLU A 141 0.78 19.49 -16.67
CA GLU A 141 2.15 19.61 -16.17
C GLU A 141 2.23 19.13 -14.71
N LEU A 142 3.12 18.18 -14.44
CA LEU A 142 3.40 17.68 -13.09
C LEU A 142 4.07 18.76 -12.24
N LEU A 143 4.01 18.61 -10.91
CA LEU A 143 4.58 19.58 -9.96
C LEU A 143 6.11 19.63 -10.01
N ALA A 144 6.75 18.54 -10.43
CA ALA A 144 8.19 18.43 -10.64
C ALA A 144 8.49 17.45 -11.78
N ASP A 145 9.62 17.66 -12.47
CA ASP A 145 10.06 16.81 -13.59
C ASP A 145 10.39 15.37 -13.14
N ASP A 146 10.82 15.20 -11.89
CA ASP A 146 11.14 13.91 -11.27
C ASP A 146 10.00 13.36 -10.41
N ALA A 147 8.79 13.93 -10.52
CA ALA A 147 7.61 13.41 -9.84
C ALA A 147 7.33 11.96 -10.29
N PRO A 148 7.01 11.05 -9.35
CA PRO A 148 6.75 9.66 -9.70
C PRO A 148 5.47 9.57 -10.53
N TYR A 149 5.53 8.82 -11.63
CA TYR A 149 4.35 8.47 -12.42
C TYR A 149 3.63 7.30 -11.74
N LEU A 150 2.59 7.60 -10.97
CA LEU A 150 1.84 6.62 -10.18
C LEU A 150 0.49 6.33 -10.84
N ALA A 151 0.13 5.06 -10.95
CA ALA A 151 -1.23 4.63 -11.33
C ALA A 151 -2.16 4.48 -10.11
N GLY A 152 -1.57 4.28 -8.92
CA GLY A 152 -2.27 4.10 -7.65
C GLY A 152 -1.38 4.43 -6.47
N LEU A 153 -1.99 4.59 -5.30
CA LEU A 153 -1.31 4.74 -4.02
C LEU A 153 -2.18 4.23 -2.87
N SER A 154 -1.62 3.37 -2.02
CA SER A 154 -2.26 2.90 -0.79
C SER A 154 -1.69 3.59 0.46
N GLU A 155 -2.57 4.14 1.29
CA GLU A 155 -2.22 4.69 2.61
C GLU A 155 -3.20 4.22 3.68
N GLY A 156 -2.68 3.46 4.66
CA GLY A 156 -3.47 2.88 5.73
C GLY A 156 -4.54 1.91 5.19
N THR A 157 -5.79 2.35 5.17
CA THR A 157 -6.94 1.58 4.65
C THR A 157 -7.55 2.19 3.39
N THR A 158 -6.88 3.15 2.76
CA THR A 158 -7.39 3.85 1.58
C THR A 158 -6.50 3.56 0.38
N CYS A 159 -7.11 3.26 -0.76
CA CYS A 159 -6.47 3.12 -2.06
C CYS A 159 -6.92 4.28 -2.94
N TYR A 160 -5.98 5.15 -3.31
CA TYR A 160 -6.20 6.21 -4.27
C TYR A 160 -5.84 5.69 -5.65
N LEU A 161 -6.75 5.81 -6.61
CA LEU A 161 -6.54 5.31 -7.96
C LEU A 161 -6.69 6.43 -8.98
N SER A 162 -5.84 6.39 -10.00
CA SER A 162 -6.02 7.16 -11.22
C SER A 162 -7.38 6.86 -11.85
N ALA A 163 -8.06 7.88 -12.35
CA ALA A 163 -9.27 7.69 -13.15
C ALA A 163 -8.95 7.07 -14.53
N GLY A 164 -7.71 7.21 -14.99
CA GLY A 164 -7.16 6.50 -16.14
C GLY A 164 -7.17 4.97 -16.00
N TYR A 165 -7.50 4.41 -14.81
CA TYR A 165 -7.76 2.98 -14.61
C TYR A 165 -8.70 2.37 -15.68
N PHE A 166 -9.71 3.11 -16.14
CA PHE A 166 -10.67 2.62 -17.13
C PHE A 166 -10.19 2.71 -18.58
N ASP A 167 -9.16 3.52 -18.84
CA ASP A 167 -8.58 3.73 -20.17
C ASP A 167 -7.38 2.81 -20.44
N GLN A 168 -7.07 1.91 -19.50
CA GLN A 168 -5.87 1.09 -19.54
C GLN A 168 -5.88 0.05 -20.67
N SER A 169 -4.74 0.02 -21.37
CA SER A 169 -4.48 -0.84 -22.52
C SER A 169 -3.79 -2.17 -22.16
N GLY A 170 -3.28 -2.31 -20.94
CA GLY A 170 -2.62 -3.52 -20.46
C GLY A 170 -3.62 -4.61 -20.09
N CYS A 171 -3.50 -5.80 -20.70
CA CYS A 171 -4.44 -6.91 -20.46
C CYS A 171 -4.38 -7.43 -19.00
N PHE A 172 -3.23 -7.25 -18.35
CA PHE A 172 -2.90 -7.80 -17.03
C PHE A 172 -2.75 -6.77 -15.92
N ASP A 173 -2.95 -5.49 -16.22
CA ASP A 173 -2.90 -4.42 -15.23
C ASP A 173 -4.24 -4.37 -14.47
N ASP A 174 -4.17 -4.32 -13.13
CA ASP A 174 -5.30 -4.11 -12.23
C ASP A 174 -4.81 -3.45 -10.94
N PHE A 175 -4.44 -2.18 -11.06
CA PHE A 175 -3.92 -1.39 -9.94
C PHE A 175 -4.90 -1.32 -8.75
N LEU A 176 -6.21 -1.53 -8.95
CA LEU A 176 -7.15 -1.65 -7.83
C LEU A 176 -6.81 -2.84 -6.95
N VAL A 177 -6.57 -4.01 -7.56
CA VAL A 177 -6.19 -5.22 -6.82
C VAL A 177 -4.80 -5.05 -6.19
N HIS A 178 -3.88 -4.41 -6.92
CA HIS A 178 -2.56 -4.05 -6.42
C HIS A 178 -2.64 -3.22 -5.13
N GLU A 179 -3.30 -2.05 -5.18
CA GLU A 179 -3.43 -1.17 -4.03
C GLU A 179 -4.21 -1.81 -2.89
N ALA A 180 -5.25 -2.61 -3.19
CA ALA A 180 -5.98 -3.36 -2.18
C ALA A 180 -5.10 -4.41 -1.48
N ALA A 181 -4.11 -5.00 -2.17
CA ALA A 181 -3.16 -5.93 -1.58
C ALA A 181 -2.26 -5.26 -0.54
N HIS A 182 -1.90 -3.98 -0.73
CA HIS A 182 -1.15 -3.21 0.26
C HIS A 182 -1.89 -3.03 1.59
N ILE A 183 -3.22 -2.89 1.56
CA ILE A 183 -4.04 -2.80 2.79
C ILE A 183 -3.78 -4.01 3.70
N PHE A 184 -3.46 -5.19 3.15
CA PHE A 184 -3.25 -6.38 3.98
C PHE A 184 -2.04 -6.28 4.92
N HIS A 185 -1.00 -5.53 4.55
CA HIS A 185 0.16 -5.28 5.41
C HIS A 185 0.23 -3.86 5.98
N ASN A 186 -0.69 -2.96 5.57
CA ASN A 186 -0.83 -1.61 6.11
C ASN A 186 -1.90 -1.51 7.20
N CYS A 187 -2.83 -2.46 7.27
CA CYS A 187 -3.96 -2.44 8.20
C CYS A 187 -3.81 -3.45 9.34
N LYS A 188 -3.89 -2.97 10.58
CA LYS A 188 -3.99 -3.84 11.76
C LYS A 188 -5.37 -4.47 11.84
N ARG A 189 -5.43 -5.69 12.36
CA ARG A 189 -6.67 -6.46 12.49
C ARG A 189 -7.70 -5.75 13.37
N VAL A 190 -7.26 -5.15 14.47
CA VAL A 190 -8.14 -4.40 15.39
C VAL A 190 -8.83 -3.21 14.72
N THR A 191 -8.19 -2.59 13.72
CA THR A 191 -8.75 -1.45 12.99
C THR A 191 -10.07 -1.79 12.32
N ILE A 192 -10.24 -3.04 11.88
CA ILE A 192 -11.47 -3.53 11.23
C ILE A 192 -12.28 -4.46 12.15
N GLY A 193 -11.99 -4.46 13.45
CA GLY A 193 -12.70 -5.27 14.44
C GLY A 193 -12.41 -6.78 14.37
N LEU A 194 -11.29 -7.18 13.76
CA LEU A 194 -10.81 -8.56 13.83
C LEU A 194 -9.91 -8.75 15.06
N PRO A 195 -9.90 -9.96 15.66
CA PRO A 195 -9.03 -10.25 16.80
C PRO A 195 -7.57 -10.25 16.37
N GLU A 196 -6.74 -9.54 17.13
CA GLU A 196 -5.28 -9.50 17.01
C GLU A 196 -4.64 -10.45 18.02
N THR A 197 -3.48 -11.01 17.64
CA THR A 197 -2.60 -11.72 18.57
C THR A 197 -1.18 -11.19 18.39
N ARG A 198 -0.29 -11.48 19.36
CA ARG A 198 1.14 -11.09 19.26
C ARG A 198 1.85 -11.56 17.98
N ARG A 199 1.33 -12.59 17.30
CA ARG A 199 1.90 -13.15 16.05
C ARG A 199 1.06 -12.85 14.80
N LYS A 200 0.00 -12.06 14.94
CA LYS A 200 -0.96 -11.75 13.88
C LYS A 200 -1.56 -10.38 14.18
N GLU A 201 -0.75 -9.35 13.97
CA GLU A 201 -1.11 -7.94 14.19
C GLU A 201 -1.77 -7.35 12.93
N TRP A 202 -1.19 -7.64 11.77
CA TRP A 202 -1.65 -7.20 10.46
C TRP A 202 -2.67 -8.17 9.86
N LEU A 203 -3.42 -7.74 8.83
CA LEU A 203 -4.38 -8.63 8.17
C LEU A 203 -3.71 -9.88 7.61
N LEU A 204 -2.55 -9.70 6.94
CA LEU A 204 -1.66 -10.77 6.49
C LEU A 204 -0.20 -10.44 6.86
N GLU A 205 0.55 -11.48 7.22
CA GLU A 205 1.99 -11.37 7.47
C GLU A 205 2.76 -11.53 6.15
N ILE A 206 3.22 -10.40 5.61
CA ILE A 206 3.98 -10.30 4.37
C ILE A 206 5.36 -9.74 4.70
N ASP A 207 6.40 -10.40 4.21
CA ASP A 207 7.79 -9.95 4.38
C ASP A 207 7.96 -8.55 3.80
N TYR A 208 8.65 -7.68 4.54
CA TYR A 208 8.79 -6.27 4.16
C TYR A 208 9.40 -6.10 2.76
N GLY A 209 10.41 -6.91 2.42
CA GLY A 209 11.05 -6.89 1.11
C GLY A 209 10.22 -7.49 -0.02
N LYS A 210 9.08 -8.12 0.30
CA LYS A 210 8.20 -8.80 -0.67
C LYS A 210 6.82 -8.17 -0.81
N ARG A 211 6.59 -7.00 -0.20
CA ARG A 211 5.30 -6.30 -0.22
C ARG A 211 4.85 -5.94 -1.64
N GLU A 212 5.75 -5.40 -2.44
CA GLU A 212 5.49 -5.09 -3.86
C GLU A 212 5.33 -6.36 -4.69
N THR A 213 6.25 -7.33 -4.53
CA THR A 213 6.16 -8.63 -5.20
C THR A 213 4.82 -9.31 -4.93
N PHE A 214 4.32 -9.24 -3.69
CA PHE A 214 3.00 -9.75 -3.33
C PHE A 214 1.87 -9.00 -4.04
N ALA A 215 1.90 -7.66 -4.07
CA ALA A 215 0.88 -6.85 -4.71
C ALA A 215 0.82 -7.11 -6.23
N TYR A 216 1.95 -7.06 -6.92
CA TYR A 216 2.04 -7.39 -8.36
C TYR A 216 1.63 -8.83 -8.67
N ALA A 217 1.99 -9.79 -7.81
CA ALA A 217 1.57 -11.18 -8.01
C ALA A 217 0.05 -11.34 -7.84
N CYS A 218 -0.55 -10.64 -6.87
CA CYS A 218 -1.99 -10.62 -6.68
C CYS A 218 -2.72 -9.98 -7.87
N GLU A 219 -2.23 -8.86 -8.37
CA GLU A 219 -2.73 -8.15 -9.54
C GLU A 219 -2.76 -9.05 -10.78
N ALA A 220 -1.59 -9.54 -11.20
CA ALA A 220 -1.48 -10.36 -12.41
C ALA A 220 -2.26 -11.67 -12.28
N TYR A 221 -2.19 -12.34 -11.12
CA TYR A 221 -2.97 -13.57 -10.90
C TYR A 221 -4.48 -13.30 -10.91
N SER A 222 -4.95 -12.17 -10.38
CA SER A 222 -6.36 -11.77 -10.46
C SER A 222 -6.81 -11.65 -11.92
N ARG A 223 -6.05 -10.94 -12.75
CA ARG A 223 -6.36 -10.73 -14.17
C ARG A 223 -6.32 -12.01 -14.98
N ILE A 224 -5.31 -12.85 -14.78
CA ILE A 224 -5.23 -14.17 -15.41
C ILE A 224 -6.48 -15.02 -15.07
N ARG A 225 -6.92 -14.99 -13.82
CA ARG A 225 -8.11 -15.71 -13.34
C ARG A 225 -9.42 -15.11 -13.85
N GLU A 226 -9.49 -13.79 -14.03
CA GLU A 226 -10.67 -13.10 -14.59
C GLU A 226 -10.85 -13.45 -16.08
N LEU A 227 -9.76 -13.61 -16.81
CA LEU A 227 -9.76 -13.89 -18.24
C LEU A 227 -9.92 -15.38 -18.60
N SER A 228 -9.69 -16.31 -17.65
CA SER A 228 -9.94 -17.73 -17.90
C SER A 228 -10.18 -18.55 -16.63
N ASP A 229 -11.12 -19.50 -16.72
CA ASP A 229 -11.36 -20.51 -15.68
C ASP A 229 -10.72 -21.87 -15.98
N SER A 230 -10.14 -22.07 -17.17
CA SER A 230 -9.58 -23.36 -17.60
C SER A 230 -8.07 -23.43 -17.35
N SER A 231 -7.55 -24.57 -16.89
CA SER A 231 -6.10 -24.74 -16.67
C SER A 231 -5.26 -24.42 -17.91
N LYS A 232 -5.73 -24.83 -19.11
CA LYS A 232 -5.05 -24.52 -20.37
C LYS A 232 -5.07 -23.02 -20.68
N GLY A 233 -6.19 -22.35 -20.42
CA GLY A 233 -6.33 -20.92 -20.64
C GLY A 233 -5.46 -20.11 -19.67
N LEU A 234 -5.38 -20.50 -18.40
CA LEU A 234 -4.51 -19.87 -17.41
C LEU A 234 -3.03 -19.96 -17.81
N LEU A 235 -2.56 -21.15 -18.25
CA LEU A 235 -1.18 -21.32 -18.71
C LEU A 235 -0.87 -20.51 -19.98
N ARG A 236 -1.84 -20.39 -20.89
CA ARG A 236 -1.70 -19.54 -22.08
C ARG A 236 -1.56 -18.07 -21.69
N LEU A 237 -2.44 -17.57 -20.83
CA LEU A 237 -2.39 -16.18 -20.34
C LEU A 237 -1.11 -15.88 -19.57
N LEU A 238 -0.62 -16.82 -18.77
CA LEU A 238 0.68 -16.69 -18.09
C LEU A 238 1.83 -16.55 -19.10
N ALA A 239 1.83 -17.35 -20.18
CA ALA A 239 2.84 -17.24 -21.23
C ALA A 239 2.72 -15.92 -22.01
N GLU A 240 1.50 -15.41 -22.22
CA GLU A 240 1.27 -14.08 -22.80
C GLU A 240 1.80 -12.97 -21.88
N HIS A 241 1.57 -13.08 -20.57
CA HIS A 241 2.08 -12.15 -19.56
C HIS A 241 3.62 -12.13 -19.52
N GLU A 242 4.26 -13.30 -19.60
CA GLU A 242 5.72 -13.44 -19.63
C GLU A 242 6.38 -12.76 -20.85
N GLN A 243 5.64 -12.59 -21.95
CA GLN A 243 6.10 -11.87 -23.15
C GLN A 243 5.81 -10.37 -23.08
N GLY A 244 5.05 -9.92 -22.08
CA GLY A 244 4.65 -8.54 -21.89
C GLY A 244 5.63 -7.72 -21.04
N PRO A 245 5.27 -6.46 -20.74
CA PRO A 245 6.02 -5.63 -19.80
C PRO A 245 6.06 -6.27 -18.41
N MET A 246 7.25 -6.30 -17.81
CA MET A 246 7.42 -6.73 -16.43
C MET A 246 7.20 -5.56 -15.46
N PRO A 247 6.89 -5.83 -14.17
CA PRO A 247 6.75 -4.78 -13.17
C PRO A 247 7.93 -3.79 -13.22
N PRO A 248 7.67 -2.48 -13.35
CA PRO A 248 8.74 -1.47 -13.48
C PRO A 248 9.41 -1.14 -12.15
N ASP A 249 8.96 -1.72 -11.04
CA ASP A 249 9.44 -1.44 -9.69
C ASP A 249 10.73 -2.21 -9.37
N GLU A 250 11.81 -1.47 -9.12
CA GLU A 250 13.14 -2.02 -8.79
C GLU A 250 13.16 -2.88 -7.52
N ARG A 251 12.15 -2.75 -6.65
CA ARG A 251 11.98 -3.57 -5.43
C ARG A 251 11.52 -4.98 -5.78
N VAL A 252 11.03 -5.22 -7.00
CA VAL A 252 10.53 -6.52 -7.46
C VAL A 252 11.64 -7.28 -8.19
N ASN A 253 12.00 -8.45 -7.66
CA ASN A 253 12.79 -9.41 -8.41
C ASN A 253 11.89 -10.11 -9.44
N VAL A 254 12.11 -9.83 -10.73
CA VAL A 254 11.29 -10.34 -11.83
C VAL A 254 11.27 -11.88 -11.92
N ASP A 255 12.41 -12.54 -11.70
CA ASP A 255 12.49 -14.00 -11.75
C ASP A 255 11.69 -14.64 -10.62
N GLU A 256 11.83 -14.12 -9.40
CA GLU A 256 11.06 -14.57 -8.24
C GLU A 256 9.55 -14.34 -8.45
N TYR A 257 9.17 -13.16 -8.95
CA TYR A 257 7.80 -12.82 -9.28
C TYR A 257 7.18 -13.81 -10.27
N MET A 258 7.88 -14.12 -11.36
CA MET A 258 7.41 -15.06 -12.37
C MET A 258 7.31 -16.49 -11.83
N ASP A 259 8.24 -16.91 -10.98
CA ASP A 259 8.17 -18.22 -10.32
C ASP A 259 6.97 -18.33 -9.38
N ILE A 260 6.65 -17.27 -8.64
CA ILE A 260 5.46 -17.21 -7.78
C ILE A 260 4.19 -17.34 -8.63
N LEU A 261 4.10 -16.61 -9.76
CA LEU A 261 2.95 -16.68 -10.65
C LEU A 261 2.78 -18.06 -11.30
N ARG A 262 3.86 -18.69 -11.76
CA ARG A 262 3.83 -20.07 -12.30
C ARG A 262 3.30 -21.06 -11.27
N GLU A 263 3.77 -20.96 -10.04
CA GLU A 263 3.28 -21.80 -8.93
C GLU A 263 1.79 -21.53 -8.64
N ALA A 264 1.38 -20.25 -8.61
CA ALA A 264 0.01 -19.87 -8.32
C ALA A 264 -0.99 -20.35 -9.39
N VAL A 265 -0.64 -20.22 -10.67
CA VAL A 265 -1.47 -20.63 -11.82
C VAL A 265 -1.67 -22.14 -11.88
N THR A 266 -0.66 -22.91 -11.53
CA THR A 266 -0.72 -24.38 -11.56
C THR A 266 -1.41 -24.96 -10.31
N ALA A 267 -1.40 -24.23 -9.19
CA ALA A 267 -2.01 -24.66 -7.95
C ALA A 267 -3.53 -24.42 -7.90
N ARG A 268 -4.27 -25.33 -7.26
CA ARG A 268 -5.71 -25.13 -6.96
C ARG A 268 -5.94 -24.00 -5.94
N ASN A 269 -4.92 -23.64 -5.18
CA ASN A 269 -4.94 -22.64 -4.11
C ASN A 269 -3.94 -21.50 -4.36
N GLY A 270 -3.87 -21.00 -5.60
CA GLY A 270 -2.85 -20.03 -6.04
C GLY A 270 -2.67 -18.82 -5.12
N TRP A 271 -3.75 -18.21 -4.62
CA TRP A 271 -3.69 -17.11 -3.64
C TRP A 271 -2.86 -17.44 -2.39
N LYS A 272 -3.01 -18.66 -1.85
CA LYS A 272 -2.23 -19.11 -0.70
C LYS A 272 -0.77 -19.36 -1.05
N ARG A 273 -0.47 -19.76 -2.30
CA ARG A 273 0.91 -19.93 -2.77
C ARG A 273 1.63 -18.58 -2.87
N ILE A 274 0.96 -17.57 -3.42
CA ILE A 274 1.45 -16.20 -3.46
C ILE A 274 1.78 -15.72 -2.04
N LEU A 275 0.81 -15.83 -1.11
CA LEU A 275 1.05 -15.45 0.28
C LEU A 275 2.21 -16.23 0.90
N GLN A 276 2.25 -17.56 0.75
CA GLN A 276 3.31 -18.39 1.33
C GLN A 276 4.71 -17.98 0.86
N ARG A 277 4.86 -17.66 -0.43
CA ARG A 277 6.14 -17.25 -1.02
C ARG A 277 6.56 -15.83 -0.58
N CYS A 278 5.58 -14.98 -0.29
CA CYS A 278 5.81 -13.61 0.18
C CYS A 278 5.80 -13.46 1.70
N SER A 279 5.45 -14.49 2.46
CA SER A 279 5.48 -14.45 3.93
C SER A 279 6.91 -14.54 4.48
N PRO A 280 7.15 -14.04 5.69
CA PRO A 280 8.46 -14.13 6.31
C PRO A 280 8.91 -15.59 6.53
N PRO A 281 10.24 -15.87 6.49
CA PRO A 281 10.77 -17.23 6.56
C PRO A 281 10.35 -18.02 7.81
N TRP A 282 10.24 -17.35 8.96
CA TRP A 282 9.85 -17.98 10.24
C TRP A 282 8.40 -18.48 10.26
N LEU A 283 7.55 -17.97 9.36
CA LEU A 283 6.15 -18.39 9.25
C LEU A 283 5.99 -19.64 8.38
N VAL A 284 6.94 -19.87 7.46
CA VAL A 284 6.98 -21.06 6.60
C VAL A 284 7.57 -22.28 7.34
N GLN A 285 8.32 -22.06 8.41
CA GLN A 285 9.03 -23.09 9.21
C GLN A 285 8.16 -23.89 10.19
N THR A 286 6.84 -23.89 10.09
CA THR A 286 6.00 -24.87 10.83
C THR A 286 5.51 -26.02 9.95
N PRO A 287 6.34 -27.04 9.66
CA PRO A 287 5.89 -28.41 9.62
C PRO A 287 5.98 -29.00 11.04
N ASN A 288 4.93 -29.68 11.49
CA ASN A 288 4.91 -30.64 12.61
C ASN A 288 6.30 -31.10 13.09
N GLN A 289 6.86 -30.44 14.11
CA GLN A 289 7.80 -31.08 15.02
C GLN A 289 7.16 -30.98 16.41
N SER A 290 6.38 -32.01 16.74
CA SER A 290 6.15 -32.38 18.12
C SER A 290 7.50 -32.64 18.77
N TYR A 291 8.05 -31.63 19.45
CA TYR A 291 9.00 -31.88 20.50
C TYR A 291 8.21 -32.54 21.64
N GLU A 292 8.18 -33.87 21.65
CA GLU A 292 7.94 -34.60 22.89
C GLU A 292 9.09 -34.25 23.82
N ALA A 293 8.84 -33.31 24.73
CA ALA A 293 9.66 -33.17 25.92
C ALA A 293 9.40 -34.42 26.77
N SER A 294 10.25 -35.44 26.62
CA SER A 294 10.33 -36.54 27.57
C SER A 294 10.81 -35.98 28.91
N LEU A 295 9.87 -35.53 29.74
CA LEU A 295 10.11 -35.23 31.14
C LEU A 295 10.24 -36.57 31.87
N THR A 296 11.45 -37.10 31.97
CA THR A 296 11.78 -38.09 32.99
C THR A 296 11.82 -37.37 34.34
N PHE A 297 10.75 -37.48 35.11
CA PHE A 297 10.71 -37.06 36.50
C PHE A 297 11.53 -38.05 37.34
N GLU A 298 12.76 -37.70 37.69
CA GLU A 298 13.42 -38.28 38.85
C GLU A 298 12.87 -37.61 40.11
N VAL A 299 12.17 -38.39 40.91
CA VAL A 299 11.70 -37.99 42.24
C VAL A 299 12.89 -38.01 43.20
N VAL A 300 13.37 -36.84 43.60
CA VAL A 300 14.36 -36.69 44.67
C VAL A 300 13.68 -36.05 45.89
N PRO A 301 13.72 -36.67 47.07
CA PRO A 301 13.03 -36.14 48.25
C PRO A 301 13.85 -35.03 48.92
N PHE A 302 13.15 -33.92 49.24
CA PHE A 302 13.53 -32.84 50.18
C PHE A 302 14.83 -32.06 49.94
N GLY A 303 14.70 -30.76 49.61
CA GLY A 303 15.71 -29.74 49.92
C GLY A 303 15.91 -28.66 48.85
N THR A 304 15.35 -27.48 49.11
CA THR A 304 15.79 -26.12 48.69
C THR A 304 16.23 -25.87 47.24
N ILE A 305 15.44 -25.07 46.52
CA ILE A 305 15.72 -24.51 45.19
C ILE A 305 16.87 -23.49 45.26
N VAL A 306 17.94 -23.71 44.50
CA VAL A 306 18.86 -22.65 44.02
C VAL A 306 18.95 -22.80 42.52
N GLN A 307 18.45 -21.79 41.79
CA GLN A 307 18.50 -21.72 40.33
C GLN A 307 19.88 -21.20 39.92
N SER A 308 20.74 -22.06 39.38
CA SER A 308 21.97 -21.68 38.68
C SER A 308 21.89 -22.12 37.22
N SER A 309 21.54 -21.20 36.33
CA SER A 309 21.72 -21.40 34.89
C SER A 309 23.08 -20.84 34.50
N GLN A 310 24.09 -21.71 34.44
CA GLN A 310 25.33 -21.41 33.70
C GLN A 310 25.06 -21.59 32.21
N VAL A 311 25.32 -20.53 31.44
CA VAL A 311 25.40 -20.57 29.97
C VAL A 311 26.82 -21.03 29.62
N VAL A 312 26.95 -22.18 28.96
CA VAL A 312 28.21 -22.65 28.38
C VAL A 312 28.19 -22.30 26.89
N PHE A 313 29.05 -21.38 26.49
CA PHE A 313 29.41 -21.13 25.09
C PHE A 313 30.37 -22.24 24.63
N ALA A 314 30.13 -22.79 23.45
CA ALA A 314 31.08 -23.64 22.73
C ALA A 314 31.31 -23.03 21.35
N ASP A 315 32.47 -22.37 21.20
CA ASP A 315 33.10 -22.08 19.92
C ASP A 315 33.99 -23.26 19.51
N CYS A 316 33.94 -23.63 18.23
CA CYS A 316 34.95 -24.33 17.41
C CYS A 316 34.41 -24.28 15.97
N SER A 317 35.07 -23.76 14.92
CA SER A 317 36.43 -23.25 14.69
C SER A 317 36.36 -22.21 13.56
#